data_AF-A0A6B3G9Y0-F1
#
_entry.id   AF-A0A6B3G9Y0-F1
#
_cell.length_a   1.000
_cell.length_b   1.000
_cell.length_c   1.000
_cell.angle_alpha   90.00
_cell.angle_beta   90.00
_cell.angle_gamma   90.00
#
_symmetry.space_group_name_H-M   'P 1'
#
loop_
_entity.id
_entity.type
_entity.pdbx_description
1 polymer ?
#
loop_
_entity_poly.entity_id
_entity_poly.type
_entity_poly.pdbx_seq_one_letter_code
_entity_poly.pdbx_strand_id
1 'polypeptide(L)' 'IPAYKPLSVSGYHIREAGATAAQELAYTLADGFGYVELGLSRGLDVDTFAPGLSFFFDAHLDFFEEIAKFRAA' A
#
# COMPACT_ATOMS: atom_id res chain seq x y z
N ILE A 1 20.65 -1.03 0.01
CA ILE A 1 20.88 0.14 -0.88
C ILE A 1 20.07 1.29 -0.31
N PRO A 2 20.69 2.33 0.29
CA PRO A 2 20.00 3.31 1.13
C PRO A 2 18.81 4.04 0.49
N ALA A 3 18.80 4.20 -0.83
CA ALA A 3 17.72 4.88 -1.56
C ALA A 3 16.73 3.92 -2.27
N TYR A 4 16.94 2.61 -2.17
CA TYR A 4 16.11 1.63 -2.87
C TYR A 4 14.85 1.29 -2.05
N LYS A 5 13.69 1.25 -2.72
CA LYS A 5 12.41 0.84 -2.16
C LYS A 5 12.15 -0.62 -2.56
N PRO A 6 12.35 -1.60 -1.68
CA PRO A 6 12.31 -3.02 -2.05
C PRO A 6 10.90 -3.57 -2.27
N LEU A 7 9.87 -2.88 -1.80
CA LEU A 7 8.48 -3.34 -1.87
C LEU A 7 7.55 -2.18 -2.18
N SER A 8 6.71 -2.38 -3.19
CA SER A 8 5.58 -1.53 -3.51
C SER A 8 4.29 -2.29 -3.20
N VAL A 9 3.66 -1.98 -2.06
CA VAL A 9 2.40 -2.59 -1.66
C VAL A 9 1.30 -2.04 -2.56
N SER A 10 0.69 -2.92 -3.36
CA SER A 10 0.01 -2.49 -4.59
C SER A 10 -1.49 -2.75 -4.58
N GLY A 11 -2.26 -1.68 -4.60
CA GLY A 11 -3.70 -1.68 -4.85
C GLY A 11 -4.07 -1.65 -6.33
N TYR A 12 -3.17 -1.19 -7.20
CA TYR A 12 -3.44 -1.05 -8.63
C TYR A 12 -4.10 -2.29 -9.25
N HIS A 13 -3.47 -3.46 -9.09
CA HIS A 13 -3.98 -4.72 -9.64
C HIS A 13 -5.33 -5.15 -9.03
N ILE A 14 -5.58 -4.79 -7.78
CA ILE A 14 -6.83 -5.09 -7.07
C ILE A 14 -7.96 -4.24 -7.66
N ARG A 15 -7.71 -2.94 -7.90
CA ARG A 15 -8.65 -2.03 -8.56
C ARG A 15 -8.95 -2.48 -9.99
N GLU A 16 -7.91 -2.78 -10.76
CA GLU A 16 -8.04 -3.27 -12.15
C GLU A 16 -8.81 -4.60 -12.24
N ALA A 17 -8.80 -5.41 -11.18
CA ALA A 17 -9.58 -6.64 -11.09
C ALA A 17 -11.07 -6.41 -10.76
N GLY A 18 -11.52 -5.16 -10.59
CA GLY A 18 -12.91 -4.78 -10.38
C GLY A 18 -13.26 -4.39 -8.94
N ALA A 19 -12.28 -4.12 -8.09
CA ALA A 19 -12.53 -3.64 -6.73
C ALA A 19 -13.04 -2.18 -6.71
N THR A 20 -13.83 -1.83 -5.69
CA THR A 20 -14.16 -0.43 -5.38
C THR A 20 -12.94 0.31 -4.81
N ALA A 21 -12.95 1.65 -4.80
CA ALA A 21 -11.87 2.44 -4.20
C ALA A 21 -11.67 2.10 -2.71
N ALA A 22 -12.77 1.86 -1.99
CA ALA A 22 -12.72 1.43 -0.60
C ALA A 22 -12.10 0.03 -0.43
N GLN A 23 -12.39 -0.91 -1.33
CA GLN A 23 -11.79 -2.24 -1.33
C GLN A 23 -10.30 -2.19 -1.66
N GLU A 24 -9.90 -1.43 -2.68
CA GLU A 24 -8.49 -1.20 -3.01
C GLU A 24 -7.72 -0.68 -1.79
N LEU A 25 -8.25 0.36 -1.14
CA LEU A 25 -7.64 0.95 0.04
C LEU A 25 -7.52 -0.07 1.18
N ALA A 26 -8.63 -0.74 1.52
CA ALA A 26 -8.68 -1.68 2.64
C ALA A 26 -7.73 -2.86 2.45
N TYR A 27 -7.73 -3.48 1.26
CA TYR A 27 -6.90 -4.66 1.00
C TYR A 27 -5.42 -4.29 0.90
N THR A 28 -5.08 -3.16 0.27
CA THR A 28 -3.68 -2.71 0.17
C THR A 28 -3.09 -2.36 1.53
N LEU A 29 -3.86 -1.68 2.40
CA LEU A 29 -3.40 -1.38 3.76
C LEU A 29 -3.30 -2.64 4.61
N ALA A 30 -4.23 -3.59 4.46
CA ALA A 30 -4.16 -4.89 5.14
C ALA A 30 -2.90 -5.67 4.75
N ASP A 31 -2.55 -5.70 3.46
CA ASP A 31 -1.29 -6.28 2.99
C ASP A 31 -0.09 -5.55 3.59
N GLY A 32 -0.13 -4.21 3.64
CA GLY A 32 0.89 -3.38 4.28
C GLY A 32 1.13 -3.76 5.75
N PHE A 33 0.05 -3.93 6.53
CA PHE A 33 0.15 -4.42 7.90
C PHE A 33 0.75 -5.83 7.97
N GLY A 34 0.31 -6.74 7.09
CA GLY A 34 0.86 -8.09 7.02
C GLY A 34 2.37 -8.11 6.71
N TYR A 35 2.86 -7.22 5.85
CA TYR A 35 4.30 -7.09 5.59
C TYR A 35 5.06 -6.53 6.78
N VAL A 36 4.50 -5.56 7.51
CA VAL A 36 5.10 -5.02 8.74
C VAL A 36 5.16 -6.10 9.81
N GLU A 37 4.07 -6.83 10.04
CA GLU A 37 4.01 -7.96 10.98
C GLU A 37 5.02 -9.05 10.63
N LEU A 38 5.17 -9.38 9.34
CA LEU A 38 6.18 -10.32 8.86
C LEU A 38 7.60 -9.81 9.15
N GLY A 39 7.88 -8.52 8.91
CA GLY A 39 9.17 -7.91 9.24
C GLY A 39 9.50 -7.99 10.73
N LEU A 40 8.55 -7.61 11.58
CA LEU A 40 8.66 -7.71 13.04
C LEU A 40 8.88 -9.15 13.49
N SER A 41 8.15 -10.12 12.93
CA SER A 41 8.30 -11.55 13.26
C SER A 41 9.69 -12.09 12.93
N ARG A 42 10.43 -11.43 12.04
CA ARG A 42 11.81 -11.77 11.66
C ARG A 42 12.86 -10.94 12.41
N GLY A 43 12.46 -10.16 13.42
CA GLY A 43 13.34 -9.35 14.25
C GLY A 43 13.85 -8.08 13.55
N LEU A 44 13.19 -7.63 12.48
CA LEU A 44 13.52 -6.35 11.87
C LEU A 44 12.93 -5.21 12.71
N ASP A 45 13.72 -4.15 12.89
CA ASP A 45 13.27 -2.91 13.51
C ASP A 45 12.40 -2.10 12.53
N VAL A 46 11.19 -1.76 12.95
CA VAL A 46 10.20 -1.05 12.13
C VAL A 46 10.72 0.31 11.65
N ASP A 47 11.46 1.02 12.49
CA ASP A 47 12.03 2.33 12.13
C ASP A 47 13.13 2.21 11.07
N THR A 48 13.70 1.03 10.92
CA THR A 48 14.71 0.73 9.91
C THR A 48 14.10 0.34 8.57
N PHE A 49 13.09 -0.56 8.54
CA PHE A 49 12.57 -1.09 7.27
C PHE A 49 11.32 -0.38 6.75
N ALA A 50 10.45 0.14 7.61
CA ALA A 50 9.20 0.78 7.19
C ALA A 50 9.42 2.01 6.30
N PRO A 51 10.46 2.85 6.50
CA PRO A 51 10.78 3.93 5.56
C PRO A 51 11.13 3.44 4.15
N GLY A 52 11.46 2.16 3.98
CA GLY A 52 11.71 1.53 2.69
C GLY A 52 10.44 1.08 1.95
N LEU A 53 9.30 0.99 2.65
CA LEU A 53 8.03 0.64 2.02
C LEU A 53 7.53 1.77 1.11
N SER A 54 6.92 1.39 -0.01
CA SER A 54 6.19 2.29 -0.89
C SER A 54 4.83 1.68 -1.25
N PHE A 55 3.95 2.49 -1.82
CA PHE A 55 2.61 2.08 -2.23
C PHE A 55 2.40 2.36 -3.72
N PHE A 56 1.51 1.58 -4.34
CA PHE A 56 1.08 1.79 -5.71
C PHE A 56 -0.43 1.58 -5.82
N PHE A 57 -1.15 2.70 -5.90
CA PHE A 57 -2.60 2.74 -6.08
C PHE A 57 -2.93 3.14 -7.52
N ASP A 58 -4.13 2.75 -7.95
CA ASP A 58 -4.70 3.18 -9.22
C ASP A 58 -5.29 4.60 -9.14
N ALA A 59 -5.60 5.21 -10.29
CA ALA A 59 -6.40 6.42 -10.39
C ALA A 59 -7.45 6.25 -11.50
N HIS A 60 -8.67 5.88 -11.11
CA HIS A 60 -9.77 5.64 -12.03
C HIS A 60 -10.55 6.93 -12.39
N LEU A 61 -11.66 6.79 -13.11
CA LEU A 61 -12.44 7.90 -13.68
C LEU A 61 -13.19 8.78 -12.66
N ASP A 62 -13.50 8.28 -11.47
CA ASP A 62 -14.21 9.08 -10.44
C ASP A 62 -13.23 10.06 -9.77
N PHE A 63 -13.05 11.21 -10.40
CA PHE A 63 -12.04 12.20 -10.03
C PHE A 63 -12.03 12.56 -8.54
N PHE A 64 -13.20 12.77 -7.92
CA PHE A 64 -13.26 13.17 -6.51
C PHE A 64 -13.12 11.98 -5.56
N GLU A 65 -13.66 10.80 -5.92
CA GLU A 65 -13.42 9.57 -5.15
C GLU A 65 -11.93 9.22 -5.11
N GLU A 66 -11.22 9.31 -6.23
CA GLU A 66 -9.79 9.00 -6.27
C GLU A 66 -8.96 10.00 -5.43
N ILE A 67 -9.25 11.30 -5.51
CA ILE A 67 -8.63 12.30 -4.61
C ILE A 67 -8.91 11.96 -3.14
N ALA A 68 -10.15 11.58 -2.81
CA ALA A 68 -10.51 11.20 -1.45
C ALA A 68 -9.75 9.94 -0.99
N LYS A 69 -9.64 8.92 -1.86
CA LYS A 69 -8.91 7.68 -1.60
C LYS A 69 -7.44 7.96 -1.28
N PHE A 70 -6.75 8.73 -2.13
CA PHE A 70 -5.34 9.08 -1.90
C PHE A 70 -5.10 9.87 -0.61
N ARG A 71 -6.07 10.67 -0.17
CA ARG A 71 -5.99 11.44 1.08
C ARG A 71 -6.37 10.63 2.32
N ALA A 72 -7.13 9.56 2.15
CA ALA A 72 -7.56 8.67 3.23
C ALA A 72 -6.52 7.57 3.54
N ALA A 73 -5.72 7.19 2.55
CA ALA A 73 -4.55 6.32 2.69
C ALA A 73 -3.45 6.96 3.54
#